data_AF-A0A3B8LYT7-F1
#
_entry.id   AF-A0A3B8LYT7-F1
#
_cell.length_a   1.000
_cell.length_b   1.000
_cell.length_c   1.000
_cell.angle_alpha   90.00
_cell.angle_beta   90.00
_cell.angle_gamma   90.00
#
_symmetry.space_group_name_H-M   'P 1'
#
loop_
_entity.id
_entity.type
_entity.pdbx_description
1 polymer ?
#
loop_
_entity_poly.entity_id
_entity_poly.type
_entity_poly.pdbx_seq_one_letter_code
_entity_poly.pdbx_strand_id
1 'polypeptide(L)'
;MPIPYVIERHGREERAMDIYSRLLKDRIIILGSGINDTVSNSIVAQLLFLQFDDGESDIHMYINSPGGSITSGMAIYDTMQ
;
A
#
# COMPACT_ATOMS: atom_id res chain seq x y z
N MET A 1 2.33 -10.40 15.53
CA MET A 1 1.03 -11.05 15.24
C MET A 1 1.10 -11.57 13.80
N PRO A 2 0.69 -12.82 13.51
CA PRO A 2 0.69 -13.31 12.14
C PRO A 2 -0.27 -12.48 11.28
N ILE A 3 0.12 -12.19 10.04
CA ILE A 3 -0.71 -11.45 9.09
C ILE A 3 -1.85 -12.40 8.64
N PRO A 4 -3.13 -12.00 8.76
CA PRO A 4 -4.25 -12.82 8.29
C PRO A 4 -4.22 -13.02 6.77
N TYR A 5 -4.69 -14.17 6.33
CA TYR A 5 -4.87 -14.49 4.91
C TYR A 5 -6.34 -14.51 4.53
N VAL A 6 -6.63 -14.13 3.30
CA VAL A 6 -7.96 -14.11 2.68
C VAL A 6 -7.94 -14.99 1.43
N ILE A 7 -9.05 -15.70 1.19
CA ILE A 7 -9.26 -16.51 -0.01
C ILE A 7 -10.24 -15.75 -0.90
N GLU A 8 -9.77 -15.33 -2.08
CA GLU A 8 -10.64 -14.79 -3.12
C GLU A 8 -11.07 -15.89 -4.10
N ARG A 9 -12.36 -15.88 -4.46
CA ARG A 9 -12.92 -16.75 -5.50
C ARG A 9 -13.09 -15.95 -6.78
N HIS A 10 -12.46 -16.39 -7.86
CA HIS A 10 -12.72 -15.89 -9.21
C HIS A 10 -13.11 -17.07 -10.11
N GLY A 11 -14.41 -17.23 -10.31
CA GLY A 11 -14.96 -18.37 -11.04
C GLY A 11 -14.67 -19.69 -10.33
N ARG A 12 -13.86 -20.55 -10.95
CA ARG A 12 -13.45 -21.86 -10.40
C ARG A 12 -12.08 -21.83 -9.69
N GLU A 13 -11.34 -20.73 -9.78
CA GLU A 13 -10.05 -20.59 -9.12
C GLU A 13 -10.18 -19.92 -7.76
N GLU A 14 -9.49 -20.46 -6.76
CA GLU A 14 -9.30 -19.84 -5.44
C GLU A 14 -7.87 -19.32 -5.35
N ARG A 15 -7.69 -18.05 -4.99
CA ARG A 15 -6.37 -17.46 -4.71
C ARG A 15 -6.30 -17.01 -3.26
N ALA A 16 -5.35 -17.58 -2.52
CA ALA A 16 -5.02 -17.13 -1.17
C ALA A 16 -3.98 -16.00 -1.24
N MET A 17 -4.23 -14.91 -0.53
CA MET A 17 -3.28 -13.80 -0.36
C MET A 17 -3.41 -13.21 1.03
N ASP A 18 -2.40 -12.49 1.49
CA ASP A 18 -2.49 -11.78 2.76
C ASP A 18 -3.46 -10.59 2.65
N ILE A 19 -3.95 -10.13 3.80
CA ILE A 19 -4.93 -9.06 3.86
C ILE A 19 -4.44 -7.74 3.24
N TYR A 20 -3.14 -7.42 3.31
CA TYR A 20 -2.61 -6.19 2.73
C TYR A 20 -2.57 -6.26 1.21
N SER A 21 -2.13 -7.40 0.66
CA SER A 21 -2.21 -7.65 -0.79
C SER A 21 -3.65 -7.55 -1.31
N ARG A 22 -4.63 -8.02 -0.53
CA ARG A 22 -6.05 -7.89 -0.87
C ARG A 22 -6.52 -6.43 -0.85
N LEU A 23 -6.14 -5.65 0.16
CA LEU A 23 -6.47 -4.23 0.24
C LEU A 23 -5.84 -3.41 -0.90
N LEU A 24 -4.60 -3.73 -1.28
CA LEU A 24 -3.92 -3.05 -2.37
C LEU A 24 -4.67 -3.22 -3.70
N LYS A 25 -5.30 -4.37 -3.95
CA LYS A 25 -6.19 -4.54 -5.13
C LYS A 25 -7.39 -3.60 -5.14
N ASP A 26 -7.91 -3.24 -3.96
CA ASP A 26 -8.97 -2.23 -3.82
C ASP A 26 -8.38 -0.82 -3.72
N ARG A 27 -7.12 -0.64 -4.12
CA ARG A 27 -6.40 0.64 -4.15
C ARG A 27 -6.22 1.28 -2.76
N ILE A 28 -6.11 0.43 -1.73
CA ILE A 28 -5.92 0.86 -0.35
C ILE A 28 -4.46 0.61 0.08
N ILE A 29 -3.78 1.67 0.50
CA ILE A 29 -2.42 1.63 1.06
C ILE A 29 -2.47 1.92 2.57
N ILE A 30 -1.74 1.14 3.36
CA ILE A 30 -1.65 1.32 4.82
C ILE A 30 -0.24 1.78 5.22
N LEU A 31 -0.15 2.96 5.82
CA LEU A 31 1.06 3.44 6.51
C LEU A 31 0.85 3.31 8.02
N GLY A 32 1.17 2.14 8.56
CA GLY A 32 0.90 1.76 9.97
C GLY A 32 2.12 1.76 10.90
N SER A 33 3.27 2.26 10.44
CA SER A 33 4.55 2.20 11.17
C SER A 33 5.30 3.52 11.11
N GLY A 34 6.41 3.63 11.85
CA GLY A 34 7.35 4.74 11.69
C GLY A 34 7.90 4.80 10.26
N ILE A 35 8.20 6.01 9.80
CA ILE A 35 8.68 6.27 8.44
C ILE A 35 10.20 6.16 8.40
N ASN A 36 10.70 5.18 7.65
CA ASN A 36 12.11 5.01 7.30
C ASN A 36 12.24 4.69 5.81
N ASP A 37 13.47 4.52 5.32
CA ASP A 37 13.71 4.30 3.88
C ASP A 37 13.03 3.04 3.35
N THR A 38 13.00 1.95 4.12
CA THR A 38 12.33 0.71 3.70
C THR A 38 10.82 0.89 3.55
N VAL A 39 10.18 1.51 4.55
CA VAL A 39 8.73 1.79 4.52
C VAL A 39 8.41 2.76 3.39
N SER A 40 9.19 3.84 3.26
CA SER A 40 9.04 4.82 2.19
C SER A 40 9.10 4.18 0.81
N ASN A 41 10.14 3.39 0.53
CA ASN A 41 10.31 2.72 -0.76
C ASN A 41 9.14 1.77 -1.06
N SER A 42 8.62 1.08 -0.05
CA SER A 42 7.45 0.21 -0.21
C SER A 42 6.17 1.00 -0.52
N ILE A 43 5.94 2.15 0.12
CA ILE A 43 4.79 3.02 -0.14
C ILE A 43 4.88 3.64 -1.54
N VAL A 44 6.05 4.18 -1.90
CA VAL A 44 6.31 4.74 -3.24
C VAL A 44 6.06 3.69 -4.33
N ALA A 45 6.55 2.46 -4.15
CA ALA A 45 6.30 1.38 -5.10
C ALA A 45 4.81 1.05 -5.25
N GLN A 46 4.04 1.04 -4.14
CA GLN A 46 2.60 0.81 -4.18
C GLN A 46 1.85 1.95 -4.89
N LEU A 47 2.21 3.22 -4.62
CA LEU A 47 1.62 4.37 -5.29
C LEU A 47 1.81 4.31 -6.81
N LEU A 48 3.06 4.10 -7.26
CA LEU A 48 3.38 3.99 -8.68
C LEU A 48 2.67 2.79 -9.32
N PHE A 49 2.63 1.64 -8.64
CA PHE A 49 1.92 0.46 -9.13
C PHE A 49 0.43 0.75 -9.39
N LEU A 50 -0.26 1.38 -8.43
CA LEU A 50 -1.68 1.71 -8.57
C LEU A 50 -1.95 2.78 -9.64
N GLN A 51 -1.05 3.76 -9.76
CA GLN A 51 -1.12 4.79 -10.81
C GLN A 51 -0.95 4.20 -12.21
N PHE A 52 -0.07 3.21 -12.38
CA PHE A 52 0.09 2.52 -13.67
C PHE A 52 -1.08 1.58 -14.00
N ASP A 53 -1.70 0.96 -12.99
CA ASP A 53 -2.84 0.06 -13.17
C ASP A 53 -4.10 0.82 -13.59
N ASP A 54 -4.38 1.94 -12.92
CA ASP A 54 -5.45 2.88 -13.28
C ASP A 54 -5.10 4.27 -12.73
N GLY A 55 -4.73 5.20 -13.61
CA GLY A 55 -4.29 6.55 -13.25
C GLY A 55 -5.43 7.53 -12.94
N GLU A 56 -6.68 7.18 -13.28
CA GLU A 56 -7.84 8.06 -13.08
C GLU A 56 -8.59 7.73 -11.79
N SER A 57 -8.49 6.49 -11.31
CA SER A 57 -9.13 6.05 -10.07
C SER A 57 -8.38 6.52 -8.82
N ASP A 58 -9.13 6.90 -7.79
CA ASP A 58 -8.58 7.32 -6.50
C ASP A 58 -7.72 6.23 -5.83
N ILE A 59 -6.73 6.67 -5.05
CA ILE A 59 -5.95 5.82 -4.15
C ILE A 59 -6.29 6.23 -2.71
N HIS A 60 -6.68 5.27 -1.87
CA HIS A 60 -7.01 5.52 -0.48
C HIS A 60 -5.84 5.17 0.44
N MET A 61 -5.21 6.20 1.02
CA MET A 61 -4.11 6.02 1.96
C MET A 61 -4.59 6.19 3.41
N TYR A 62 -4.45 5.16 4.23
CA TYR A 62 -4.74 5.21 5.66
C TYR A 62 -3.45 5.32 6.46
N ILE A 63 -3.37 6.35 7.31
CA ILE A 63 -2.15 6.71 8.01
C ILE A 63 -2.36 6.55 9.53
N ASN A 64 -1.56 5.69 10.12
CA ASN A 64 -1.36 5.56 11.56
C ASN A 64 0.15 5.44 11.81
N SER A 65 0.84 6.58 11.79
CA SER A 65 2.28 6.65 11.90
C SER A 65 2.69 7.67 12.95
N PRO A 66 3.70 7.38 13.79
CA PRO A 66 4.31 8.38 14.67
C PRO A 66 5.23 9.36 13.90
N GLY A 67 5.30 9.27 12.57
CA GLY A 67 6.27 9.97 11.75
C GLY A 67 7.60 9.22 11.65
N GLY A 68 8.68 9.94 11.33
CA GLY A 68 10.00 9.34 11.20
C GLY A 68 10.97 10.24 10.43
N SER A 69 11.76 9.62 9.56
CA SER A 69 12.71 10.33 8.70
C SER A 69 11.99 11.33 7.79
N ILE A 70 12.42 12.60 7.85
CA ILE A 70 11.84 13.68 7.04
C ILE A 70 12.07 13.42 5.55
N THR A 71 13.28 13.01 5.16
CA THR A 71 13.59 12.76 3.75
C THR A 71 12.79 11.59 3.18
N SER A 72 12.61 10.53 3.96
CA SER A 72 11.78 9.39 3.56
C SER A 72 10.29 9.80 3.50
N GLY A 73 9.82 10.66 4.40
CA GLY A 73 8.48 11.26 4.31
C GLY A 73 8.29 12.12 3.07
N MET A 74 9.30 12.92 2.70
CA MET A 74 9.28 13.74 1.49
C MET A 74 9.23 12.89 0.22
N ALA A 75 9.92 11.76 0.16
CA ALA A 75 9.84 10.86 -0.98
C ALA A 75 8.42 10.33 -1.23
N ILE A 76 7.69 10.00 -0.15
CA ILE A 76 6.26 9.63 -0.24
C ILE A 76 5.45 10.84 -0.74
N TYR A 77 5.65 12.01 -0.12
CA TYR A 77 4.91 13.23 -0.46
C TYR A 77 5.09 13.63 -1.94
N ASP A 78 6.33 13.67 -2.42
CA ASP A 78 6.66 14.05 -3.80
C ASP A 78 6.10 13.04 -4.82
N THR A 79 5.93 11.77 -4.44
CA THR A 79 5.30 10.75 -5.30
C THR A 79 3.78 10.91 -5.36
N MET A 80 3.16 11.52 -4.34
CA MET A 80 1.72 11.79 -4.34
C MET A 80 1.33 13.03 -5.17
N GLN A 81 2.29 13.88 -5.51
CA GLN A 81 2.09 15.08 -6.34
C GLN A 81 2.14 14.73 -7.82
#